data_AF-F0YT04-F1
#
_entry.id   AF-F0YT04-F1
#
_cell.length_a   1.000
_cell.length_b   1.000
_cell.length_c   1.000
_cell.angle_alpha   90.00
_cell.angle_beta   90.00
_cell.angle_gamma   90.00
#
_symmetry.space_group_name_H-M   'P 1'
#
loop_
_entity.id
_entity.type
_entity.pdbx_description
1 polymer ?
#
loop_
_entity_poly.entity_id
_entity_poly.type
_entity_poly.pdbx_seq_one_letter_code
_entity_poly.pdbx_strand_id
1 'polypeptide(L)'
;ESSGMNPQMMVVLETTTSTLCASSCRASLIDMPIGFFLGVGGAFAGNDAGEAGRTGTLTVYSGTSGTLSVASGRVSFTLGLTGPCLTLDTACSSSLVATHLTVSALKLMECPRAAATGIGMLTKAVSIAFSAAGMLSAFGRCHTFDRRADGYCRGEGCGAFLLFSAGSNV
;
A
#
# COMPACT_ATOMS: atom_id res chain seq x y z
N GLU A 1 21.00 -2.03 4.42
CA GLU A 1 19.68 -2.40 3.86
C GLU A 1 18.58 -1.46 4.36
N SER A 2 18.35 -1.36 5.68
CA SER A 2 17.34 -0.47 6.30
C SER A 2 17.44 1.02 5.91
N SER A 3 18.67 1.57 5.79
CA SER A 3 18.89 3.01 5.51
C SER A 3 18.47 3.49 4.11
N GLY A 4 18.18 2.58 3.17
CA GLY A 4 17.77 2.92 1.80
C GLY A 4 16.35 2.47 1.44
N MET A 5 15.58 1.97 2.43
CA MET A 5 14.22 1.51 2.20
C MET A 5 13.22 2.66 2.43
N ASN A 6 12.32 2.87 1.47
CA ASN A 6 11.26 3.87 1.58
C ASN A 6 10.48 3.67 2.90
N PRO A 7 10.28 4.69 3.73
CA PRO A 7 9.55 4.57 5.00
C PRO A 7 8.12 4.05 4.83
N GLN A 8 7.46 4.32 3.70
CA GLN A 8 6.16 3.74 3.38
C GLN A 8 6.23 2.21 3.25
N MET A 9 7.32 1.68 2.71
CA MET A 9 7.54 0.24 2.60
C MET A 9 7.71 -0.42 3.97
N MET A 10 8.39 0.25 4.91
CA MET A 10 8.51 -0.22 6.30
C MET A 10 7.13 -0.36 6.94
N VAL A 11 6.31 0.69 6.85
CA VAL A 11 4.95 0.70 7.43
C VAL A 11 4.06 -0.36 6.77
N VAL A 12 4.15 -0.54 5.45
CA VAL A 12 3.42 -1.61 4.74
C VAL A 12 3.84 -2.99 5.24
N LEU A 13 5.14 -3.26 5.37
CA LEU A 13 5.65 -4.54 5.86
C LEU A 13 5.17 -4.83 7.28
N GLU A 14 5.27 -3.85 8.18
CA GLU A 14 4.86 -3.99 9.58
C GLU A 14 3.35 -4.21 9.71
N THR A 15 2.56 -3.38 9.03
CA THR A 15 1.09 -3.45 9.07
C THR A 15 0.60 -4.79 8.50
N THR A 16 1.14 -5.20 7.35
CA THR A 16 0.74 -6.46 6.71
C THR A 16 1.17 -7.67 7.53
N THR A 17 2.40 -7.66 8.06
CA THR A 17 2.89 -8.72 8.95
C THR A 17 1.99 -8.84 10.17
N SER A 18 1.67 -7.73 10.83
CA SER A 18 0.83 -7.72 12.03
C SER A 18 -0.56 -8.30 11.75
N THR A 19 -1.18 -7.90 10.63
CA THR A 19 -2.49 -8.43 10.21
C THR A 19 -2.45 -9.93 9.92
N LEU A 20 -1.46 -10.42 9.18
CA LEU A 20 -1.36 -11.85 8.85
C LEU A 20 -1.01 -12.69 10.08
N CYS A 21 -0.13 -12.16 10.94
CA CYS A 21 0.27 -12.82 12.17
C CYS A 21 -0.81 -12.82 13.25
N ALA A 22 -1.86 -12.00 13.11
CA ALA A 22 -3.02 -12.04 14.02
C ALA A 22 -3.78 -13.38 13.93
N SER A 23 -3.68 -14.07 12.78
CA SER A 23 -4.33 -15.38 12.55
C SER A 23 -3.39 -16.58 12.51
N SER A 24 -2.06 -16.37 12.50
CA SER A 24 -1.07 -17.46 12.32
C SER A 24 0.30 -17.02 12.84
N CYS A 25 1.20 -17.94 13.16
CA CYS A 25 2.59 -17.53 13.43
C CYS A 25 3.31 -17.22 12.10
N ARG A 26 4.32 -16.35 12.15
CA ARG A 26 5.05 -15.92 10.94
C ARG A 26 5.68 -17.09 10.16
N ALA A 27 6.18 -18.10 10.86
CA ALA A 27 6.76 -19.29 10.22
C ALA A 27 5.72 -20.07 9.41
N SER A 28 4.46 -20.08 9.84
CA SER A 28 3.35 -20.75 9.15
C SER A 28 2.84 -20.00 7.92
N LEU A 29 3.37 -18.81 7.61
CA LEU A 29 3.01 -18.06 6.39
C LEU A 29 3.85 -18.50 5.18
N ILE A 30 4.97 -19.19 5.40
CA ILE A 30 5.87 -19.63 4.33
C ILE A 30 5.17 -20.65 3.44
N ASP A 31 5.30 -20.46 2.13
CA ASP A 31 4.68 -21.23 1.05
C ASP A 31 3.14 -21.22 1.06
N MET A 32 2.52 -20.35 1.86
CA MET A 32 1.07 -20.27 1.91
C MET A 32 0.51 -19.57 0.66
N PRO A 33 -0.54 -20.14 0.03
CA PRO A 33 -1.18 -19.56 -1.15
C PRO A 33 -2.09 -18.40 -0.72
N ILE A 34 -1.48 -17.33 -0.20
CA ILE A 34 -2.16 -16.09 0.19
C ILE A 34 -1.95 -15.08 -0.93
N GLY A 35 -3.04 -14.64 -1.56
CA GLY A 35 -2.98 -13.51 -2.49
C GLY A 35 -2.70 -12.20 -1.75
N PHE A 36 -1.86 -11.33 -2.29
CA PHE A 36 -1.52 -10.04 -1.71
C PHE A 36 -1.71 -8.88 -2.70
N PHE A 37 -2.55 -7.92 -2.32
CA PHE A 37 -2.90 -6.77 -3.15
C PHE A 37 -2.59 -5.46 -2.42
N LEU A 38 -1.66 -4.67 -2.96
CA LEU A 38 -1.21 -3.41 -2.36
C LEU A 38 -1.79 -2.22 -3.13
N GLY A 39 -2.67 -1.46 -2.48
CA GLY A 39 -3.15 -0.17 -2.97
C GLY A 39 -2.26 0.96 -2.47
N VAL A 40 -1.60 1.66 -3.39
CA VAL A 40 -0.75 2.81 -3.06
C VAL A 40 -1.31 4.11 -3.64
N GLY A 41 -1.02 5.23 -2.98
CA GLY A 41 -1.21 6.56 -3.57
C GLY A 41 0.07 7.07 -4.24
N GLY A 42 -0.07 7.97 -5.22
CA GLY A 42 0.99 8.45 -6.13
C GLY A 42 2.29 9.02 -5.52
N ALA A 43 2.39 9.15 -4.21
CA ALA A 43 3.65 9.45 -3.53
C ALA A 43 4.57 8.22 -3.35
N PHE A 44 4.08 7.01 -3.61
CA PHE A 44 4.80 5.77 -3.30
C PHE A 44 6.02 5.51 -4.20
N ALA A 45 5.93 5.90 -5.47
CA ALA A 45 6.96 5.57 -6.46
C ALA A 45 8.11 6.58 -6.58
N GLY A 46 7.99 7.77 -5.97
CA GLY A 46 8.57 8.97 -6.58
C GLY A 46 9.73 9.67 -5.88
N ASN A 47 9.98 9.45 -4.58
CA ASN A 47 10.80 10.45 -3.86
C ASN A 47 12.28 10.09 -3.67
N ASP A 48 12.66 8.80 -3.72
CA ASP A 48 14.03 8.39 -3.40
C ASP A 48 14.96 8.36 -4.62
N ALA A 49 14.47 8.03 -5.82
CA ALA A 49 15.33 7.93 -7.00
C ALA A 49 15.82 9.30 -7.51
N GLY A 50 14.98 10.35 -7.41
CA GLY A 50 15.33 11.71 -7.80
C GLY A 50 16.33 12.38 -6.86
N GLU A 51 16.24 12.09 -5.55
CA GLU A 51 17.18 12.60 -4.54
C GLU A 51 18.49 11.76 -4.51
N ALA A 52 18.43 10.43 -4.60
CA ALA A 52 19.63 9.58 -4.65
C ALA A 52 20.49 9.79 -5.91
N GLY A 53 19.85 10.11 -7.05
CA GLY A 53 20.54 10.54 -8.26
C GLY A 53 21.20 11.92 -8.13
N ARG A 54 20.67 12.78 -7.25
CA ARG A 54 21.21 14.12 -6.95
C ARG A 54 22.38 14.08 -5.95
N THR A 55 22.42 13.08 -5.06
CA THR A 55 23.46 12.94 -4.02
C THR A 55 24.58 11.96 -4.40
N GLY A 56 24.53 11.35 -5.59
CA GLY A 56 25.56 10.42 -6.08
C GLY A 56 25.65 9.10 -5.30
N THR A 57 24.63 8.76 -4.51
CA THR A 57 24.62 7.59 -3.62
C THR A 57 23.77 6.47 -4.22
N LEU A 58 24.08 6.07 -5.46
CA LEU A 58 23.41 4.94 -6.10
C LEU A 58 23.81 3.65 -5.37
N THR A 59 22.84 2.98 -4.78
CA THR A 59 23.03 1.64 -4.20
C THR A 59 22.36 0.61 -5.12
N VAL A 60 22.73 -0.66 -4.99
CA VAL A 60 22.03 -1.78 -5.66
C VAL A 60 20.53 -1.84 -5.34
N TYR A 61 20.09 -1.18 -4.26
CA TYR A 61 18.68 -1.08 -3.88
C TYR A 61 17.95 0.14 -4.46
N SER A 62 18.67 1.12 -5.04
CA SER A 62 18.07 2.35 -5.57
C SER A 62 17.10 2.09 -6.74
N GLY A 63 17.31 1.02 -7.52
CA GLY A 63 16.38 0.64 -8.61
C GLY A 63 15.12 -0.12 -8.13
N THR A 64 15.12 -0.61 -6.89
CA THR A 64 14.06 -1.47 -6.35
C THR A 64 13.35 -0.85 -5.14
N SER A 65 13.79 0.32 -4.67
CA SER A 65 13.23 1.00 -3.51
C SER A 65 11.91 1.73 -3.81
N GLY A 66 11.75 2.25 -5.04
CA GLY A 66 10.56 3.00 -5.46
C GLY A 66 9.65 2.30 -6.48
N THR A 67 10.04 1.14 -7.01
CA THR A 67 9.28 0.48 -8.06
C THR A 67 8.01 -0.16 -7.49
N LEU A 68 6.85 0.18 -8.05
CA LEU A 68 5.54 -0.30 -7.57
C LEU A 68 5.45 -1.82 -7.52
N SER A 69 5.92 -2.53 -8.56
CA SER A 69 5.91 -4.01 -8.60
C SER A 69 6.75 -4.64 -7.49
N VAL A 70 7.83 -3.97 -7.09
CA VAL A 70 8.69 -4.44 -6.01
C VAL A 70 8.00 -4.28 -4.65
N ALA A 71 7.05 -3.35 -4.49
CA ALA A 71 6.38 -3.12 -3.23
C ALA A 71 5.59 -4.35 -2.75
N SER A 72 4.66 -4.87 -3.57
CA SER A 72 3.95 -6.10 -3.26
C SER A 72 4.88 -7.31 -3.24
N GLY A 73 5.82 -7.38 -4.19
CA GLY A 73 6.80 -8.45 -4.30
C GLY A 73 7.67 -8.59 -3.04
N ARG A 74 8.11 -7.48 -2.43
CA ARG A 74 8.85 -7.48 -1.16
C ARG A 74 8.05 -8.10 -0.04
N VAL A 75 6.77 -7.73 0.10
CA VAL A 75 5.91 -8.32 1.16
C VAL A 75 5.77 -9.83 0.95
N SER A 76 5.42 -10.26 -0.27
CA SER A 76 5.28 -11.68 -0.59
C SER A 76 6.60 -12.44 -0.37
N PHE A 77 7.73 -11.90 -0.82
CA PHE A 77 9.05 -12.50 -0.62
C PHE A 77 9.43 -12.61 0.86
N THR A 78 9.23 -11.53 1.62
CA THR A 78 9.60 -11.45 3.04
C THR A 78 8.73 -12.33 3.95
N LEU A 79 7.51 -12.66 3.53
CA LEU A 79 6.57 -13.51 4.27
C LEU A 79 6.41 -14.92 3.69
N GLY A 80 6.97 -15.20 2.51
CA GLY A 80 6.85 -16.47 1.81
C GLY A 80 5.46 -16.72 1.20
N LEU A 81 4.74 -15.68 0.78
CA LEU A 81 3.41 -15.81 0.19
C LEU A 81 3.51 -16.22 -1.29
N THR A 82 2.74 -17.22 -1.69
CA THR A 82 2.80 -17.82 -3.05
C THR A 82 1.56 -17.55 -3.90
N GLY A 83 0.58 -16.81 -3.40
CA GLY A 83 -0.63 -16.44 -4.14
C GLY A 83 -0.43 -15.25 -5.10
N PRO A 84 -1.51 -14.80 -5.77
CA PRO A 84 -1.48 -13.62 -6.65
C PRO A 84 -0.86 -12.40 -5.94
N CYS A 85 0.02 -11.66 -6.60
CA CYS A 85 0.75 -10.54 -6.00
C CYS A 85 0.73 -9.32 -6.92
N LEU A 86 0.14 -8.21 -6.47
CA LEU A 86 -0.01 -7.01 -7.29
C LEU A 86 0.03 -5.72 -6.45
N THR A 87 0.73 -4.70 -6.96
CA THR A 87 0.59 -3.31 -6.54
C THR A 87 -0.20 -2.54 -7.57
N LEU A 88 -1.11 -1.66 -7.13
CA LEU A 88 -1.90 -0.80 -8.00
C LEU A 88 -2.00 0.64 -7.47
N ASP A 89 -2.13 1.57 -8.41
CA ASP A 89 -2.42 2.97 -8.17
C ASP A 89 -3.61 3.39 -9.04
N THR A 90 -4.74 3.66 -8.40
CA THR A 90 -5.94 4.27 -8.99
C THR A 90 -6.28 5.57 -8.26
N ALA A 91 -5.26 6.28 -7.77
CA ALA A 91 -5.38 7.47 -6.93
C ALA A 91 -6.16 7.19 -5.63
N CYS A 92 -7.19 7.98 -5.32
CA CYS A 92 -7.92 7.90 -4.06
C CYS A 92 -8.65 6.56 -3.85
N SER A 93 -8.90 5.79 -4.91
CA SER A 93 -9.59 4.50 -4.83
C SER A 93 -8.65 3.29 -4.68
N SER A 94 -7.32 3.47 -4.65
CA SER A 94 -6.36 2.36 -4.69
C SER A 94 -6.63 1.25 -3.67
N SER A 95 -6.92 1.61 -2.41
CA SER A 95 -7.22 0.62 -1.36
C SER A 95 -8.55 -0.10 -1.58
N LEU A 96 -9.54 0.57 -2.16
CA LEU A 96 -10.84 -0.01 -2.47
C LEU A 96 -10.74 -0.95 -3.68
N VAL A 97 -9.95 -0.59 -4.69
CA VAL A 97 -9.68 -1.48 -5.83
C VAL A 97 -8.82 -2.67 -5.40
N ALA A 98 -7.85 -2.49 -4.51
CA ALA A 98 -7.11 -3.61 -3.90
C ALA A 98 -8.07 -4.56 -3.18
N THR A 99 -9.02 -4.01 -2.40
CA THR A 99 -10.07 -4.79 -1.73
C THR A 99 -10.93 -5.56 -2.72
N HIS A 100 -11.34 -4.92 -3.82
CA HIS A 100 -12.09 -5.58 -4.89
C HIS A 100 -11.32 -6.78 -5.45
N LEU A 101 -10.02 -6.62 -5.73
CA LEU A 101 -9.18 -7.70 -6.24
C LEU A 101 -8.99 -8.83 -5.22
N THR A 102 -8.84 -8.52 -3.94
CA THR A 102 -8.81 -9.52 -2.86
C THR A 102 -10.06 -10.39 -2.86
N VAL A 103 -11.24 -9.77 -2.91
CA VAL A 103 -12.52 -10.50 -2.95
C VAL A 103 -12.68 -11.28 -4.26
N SER A 104 -12.27 -10.71 -5.39
CA SER A 104 -12.33 -11.36 -6.69
C SER A 104 -11.44 -12.61 -6.75
N ALA A 105 -10.20 -12.53 -6.27
CA ALA A 105 -9.28 -13.67 -6.23
C ALA A 105 -9.82 -14.84 -5.40
N LEU A 106 -10.47 -14.55 -4.27
CA LEU A 106 -11.16 -15.56 -3.47
C LEU A 106 -12.36 -16.17 -4.20
N LYS A 107 -13.20 -15.34 -4.82
CA LYS A 107 -14.39 -15.81 -5.57
C LYS A 107 -14.02 -16.64 -6.80
N LEU A 108 -12.91 -16.31 -7.45
CA LEU A 108 -12.37 -17.04 -8.60
C LEU A 108 -11.55 -18.28 -8.19
N MET A 109 -11.42 -18.54 -6.88
CA MET A 109 -10.64 -19.66 -6.33
C MET A 109 -9.16 -19.64 -6.75
N GLU A 110 -8.60 -18.46 -7.05
CA GLU A 110 -7.18 -18.30 -7.34
C GLU A 110 -6.32 -18.54 -6.09
N CYS A 111 -6.90 -18.30 -4.90
CA CYS A 111 -6.29 -18.57 -3.62
C CYS A 111 -7.37 -18.83 -2.55
N PRO A 112 -7.08 -19.63 -1.51
CA PRO A 112 -7.99 -19.83 -0.38
C PRO A 112 -8.02 -18.66 0.61
N ARG A 113 -6.98 -17.82 0.59
CA ARG A 113 -6.79 -16.66 1.47
C ARG A 113 -6.24 -15.50 0.66
N ALA A 114 -6.68 -14.29 0.98
CA ALA A 114 -6.18 -13.10 0.31
C ALA A 114 -6.16 -11.91 1.26
N ALA A 115 -5.12 -11.10 1.16
CA ALA A 115 -4.93 -9.90 1.95
C ALA A 115 -4.82 -8.67 1.03
N ALA A 116 -5.28 -7.53 1.55
CA ALA A 116 -4.98 -6.24 0.97
C ALA A 116 -4.40 -5.30 2.01
N THR A 117 -3.49 -4.46 1.54
CA THR A 117 -2.94 -3.34 2.30
C THR A 117 -3.14 -2.06 1.49
N GLY A 118 -3.59 -1.00 2.16
CA GLY A 118 -3.70 0.34 1.57
C GLY A 118 -2.78 1.30 2.32
N ILE A 119 -2.03 2.13 1.59
CA ILE A 119 -1.19 3.17 2.19
C ILE A 119 -1.32 4.51 1.47
N GLY A 120 -1.40 5.59 2.25
CA GLY A 120 -1.25 6.96 1.79
C GLY A 120 -0.47 7.78 2.81
N MET A 121 0.55 8.51 2.39
CA MET A 121 1.29 9.45 3.26
C MET A 121 1.25 10.87 2.69
N LEU A 122 1.32 11.86 3.58
CA LEU A 122 1.38 13.25 3.17
C LEU A 122 2.79 13.62 2.71
N THR A 123 2.87 14.27 1.55
CA THR A 123 4.10 14.90 1.07
C THR A 123 3.83 16.35 0.70
N LYS A 124 4.82 17.22 0.94
CA LYS A 124 4.70 18.67 0.65
C LYS A 124 4.41 18.91 -0.84
N ALA A 125 5.11 18.21 -1.73
CA ALA A 125 4.95 18.36 -3.18
C ALA A 125 3.50 18.12 -3.63
N VAL A 126 2.88 17.03 -3.16
CA VAL A 126 1.48 16.71 -3.49
C VAL A 126 0.52 17.71 -2.86
N SER A 127 0.78 18.18 -1.63
CA SER A 127 -0.05 19.20 -0.98
C SER A 127 -0.03 20.53 -1.74
N ILE A 128 1.14 20.96 -2.22
CA ILE A 128 1.28 22.19 -3.03
C ILE A 128 0.53 22.04 -4.34
N ALA A 129 0.72 20.91 -5.04
CA ALA A 129 0.05 20.65 -6.31
C ALA A 129 -1.49 20.64 -6.16
N PHE A 130 -2.02 19.98 -5.13
CA PHE A 130 -3.45 19.93 -4.87
C PHE A 130 -4.03 21.26 -4.37
N SER A 131 -3.24 22.05 -3.64
CA SER A 131 -3.61 23.41 -3.26
C SER A 131 -3.71 24.31 -4.50
N ALA A 132 -2.71 24.27 -5.38
CA ALA A 132 -2.70 25.02 -6.64
C ALA A 132 -3.84 24.61 -7.58
N ALA A 133 -4.28 23.35 -7.53
CA ALA A 133 -5.43 22.85 -8.27
C ALA A 133 -6.80 23.19 -7.62
N GLY A 134 -6.83 23.90 -6.49
CA GLY A 134 -8.06 24.27 -5.78
C GLY A 134 -8.78 23.08 -5.13
N MET A 135 -8.08 21.98 -4.86
CA MET A 135 -8.69 20.76 -4.30
C MET A 135 -8.75 20.77 -2.77
N LEU A 136 -7.91 21.57 -2.11
CA LEU A 136 -7.76 21.56 -0.65
C LEU A 136 -8.58 22.66 0.02
N SER A 137 -9.23 22.32 1.13
CA SER A 137 -9.94 23.29 1.98
C SER A 137 -8.95 24.26 2.63
N ALA A 138 -9.26 25.56 2.62
CA ALA A 138 -8.43 26.57 3.31
C ALA A 138 -8.51 26.42 4.84
N PHE A 139 -9.57 25.80 5.34
CA PHE A 139 -9.77 25.52 6.77
C PHE A 139 -9.18 24.17 7.20
N GLY A 140 -8.63 23.38 6.26
CA GLY A 140 -8.06 22.07 6.56
C GLY A 140 -9.10 21.08 7.11
N ARG A 141 -10.37 21.19 6.68
CA ARG A 141 -11.45 20.28 7.10
C ARG A 141 -12.30 19.84 5.92
N CYS A 142 -12.74 18.59 5.96
CA CYS A 142 -13.78 18.11 5.05
C CYS A 142 -15.15 18.51 5.59
N HIS A 143 -15.80 19.47 4.93
CA HIS A 143 -17.17 19.87 5.21
C HIS A 143 -18.17 19.01 4.42
N THR A 144 -18.19 17.70 4.69
CA THR A 144 -18.94 16.71 3.91
C THR A 144 -20.44 17.04 3.88
N PHE A 145 -20.97 17.32 2.67
CA PHE A 145 -22.37 17.68 2.43
C PHE A 145 -22.84 19.01 3.07
N ASP A 146 -21.93 19.86 3.54
CA ASP A 146 -22.25 21.17 4.14
C ASP A 146 -22.06 22.30 3.11
N ARG A 147 -22.84 23.39 3.23
CA ARG A 147 -22.72 24.60 2.37
C ARG A 147 -21.33 25.25 2.43
N ARG A 148 -20.57 25.00 3.50
CA ARG A 148 -19.20 25.50 3.70
C ARG A 148 -18.14 24.70 2.95
N ALA A 149 -18.50 23.65 2.21
CA ALA A 149 -17.55 22.84 1.45
C ALA A 149 -16.72 23.66 0.45
N ASP A 150 -15.42 23.73 0.69
CA ASP A 150 -14.44 24.50 -0.08
C ASP A 150 -13.26 23.64 -0.57
N GLY A 151 -13.34 22.31 -0.39
CA GLY A 151 -12.29 21.35 -0.72
C GLY A 151 -12.23 20.21 0.30
N TYR A 152 -11.25 19.32 0.16
CA TYR A 152 -11.02 18.26 1.15
C TYR A 152 -9.76 18.53 1.98
N CYS A 153 -9.68 17.90 3.16
CA CYS A 153 -8.48 17.83 3.97
C CYS A 153 -7.75 16.52 3.72
N ARG A 154 -6.43 16.59 3.52
CA ARG A 154 -5.62 15.39 3.30
C ARG A 154 -5.35 14.69 4.64
N GLY A 155 -5.43 13.36 4.61
CA GLY A 155 -4.97 12.49 5.70
C GLY A 155 -3.91 11.51 5.21
N GLU A 156 -3.27 10.85 6.16
CA GLU A 156 -2.37 9.72 5.93
C GLU A 156 -2.79 8.52 6.77
N GLY A 157 -2.35 7.34 6.36
CA GLY A 157 -2.65 6.10 7.04
C GLY A 157 -2.18 4.88 6.25
N CYS A 158 -2.01 3.79 6.99
CA CYS A 158 -1.80 2.46 6.45
C CYS A 158 -2.74 1.48 7.14
N GLY A 159 -3.41 0.63 6.38
CA GLY A 159 -4.33 -0.37 6.91
C GLY A 159 -4.27 -1.65 6.10
N ALA A 160 -4.43 -2.79 6.75
CA ALA A 160 -4.40 -4.09 6.11
C ALA A 160 -5.46 -5.02 6.70
N PHE A 161 -5.99 -5.92 5.88
CA PHE A 161 -6.90 -6.98 6.30
C PHE A 161 -6.59 -8.29 5.57
N LEU A 162 -7.02 -9.40 6.16
CA LEU A 162 -6.95 -10.76 5.60
C LEU A 162 -8.36 -11.34 5.51
N LEU A 163 -8.69 -11.95 4.37
CA LEU A 163 -9.93 -12.66 4.12
C LEU A 163 -9.67 -14.15 3.83
N PHE A 164 -10.65 -14.97 4.19
CA PHE A 164 -10.66 -16.41 3.98
C PHE A 164 -11.86 -16.75 3.09
N SER A 165 -11.71 -17.75 2.21
CA SER A 165 -12.87 -18.31 1.50
C SER A 165 -13.84 -18.97 2.49
N ALA A 166 -15.14 -18.90 2.22
CA ALA A 166 -16.19 -19.37 3.14
C ALA A 166 -16.19 -20.90 3.41
N GLY A 167 -15.27 -21.66 2.81
CA GLY A 167 -15.04 -23.09 3.08
C GLY A 167 -13.65 -23.42 3.61
N SER A 168 -12.75 -22.44 3.77
CA SER A 168 -11.38 -22.64 4.22
C SER A 168 -11.25 -22.31 5.71
N ASN A 169 -11.86 -23.12 6.57
CA ASN A 169 -11.57 -23.15 8.01
C ASN A 169 -10.68 -24.37 8.30
N VAL A 170 -9.41 -24.29 7.90
CA VAL A 170 -8.30 -25.09 8.44
C VAL A 170 -7.03 -24.27 8.35
#